data_AF-A0A7C4RHI2-F1
#
_entry.id   AF-A0A7C4RHI2-F1
#
_cell.length_a   1.000
_cell.length_b   1.000
_cell.length_c   1.000
_cell.angle_alpha   90.00
_cell.angle_beta   90.00
_cell.angle_gamma   90.00
#
_symmetry.space_group_name_H-M   'P 1'
#
loop_
_entity.id
_entity.type
_entity.pdbx_description
1 polymer ?
#
loop_
_entity_poly.entity_id
_entity_poly.type
_entity_poly.pdbx_seq_one_letter_code
_entity_poly.pdbx_strand_id
1 'polypeptide(L)'
;MPREVFDIKEFTKIASGAREIRVVWKDDFAKVKARTNNILYTCKMPFDAVEKFLSSYKGTVKEFNERPKIEEKPRRSQRRKAKQATEDQEASSSSQEGEG
;
A
#
# COMPACT_ATOMS: atom_id res chain seq x y z
N MET A 1 -29.23 -5.15 -8.94
CA MET A 1 -27.96 -5.90 -8.83
C MET A 1 -26.79 -4.93 -8.65
N PRO A 2 -25.79 -5.24 -7.82
CA PRO A 2 -24.55 -4.45 -7.73
C PRO A 2 -23.78 -4.50 -9.05
N ARG A 3 -23.06 -3.42 -9.39
CA ARG A 3 -22.17 -3.36 -10.55
C ARG A 3 -20.72 -3.21 -10.10
N GLU A 4 -19.82 -3.97 -10.70
CA GLU A 4 -18.37 -3.79 -10.50
C GLU A 4 -17.81 -2.87 -11.58
N VAL A 5 -16.97 -1.92 -11.16
CA VAL A 5 -16.29 -0.96 -12.04
C VAL A 5 -14.80 -1.12 -11.83
N PHE A 6 -14.08 -1.41 -12.91
CA PHE A 6 -12.64 -1.66 -12.87
C PHE A 6 -11.81 -0.40 -13.13
N ASP A 7 -12.35 0.58 -13.88
CA ASP A 7 -11.69 1.85 -14.11
C ASP A 7 -11.96 2.84 -12.97
N ILE A 8 -10.88 3.30 -12.34
CA ILE A 8 -10.92 4.31 -11.28
C ILE A 8 -11.51 5.62 -11.78
N LYS A 9 -11.21 6.04 -13.02
CA LYS A 9 -11.72 7.31 -13.58
C LYS A 9 -13.23 7.28 -13.75
N GLU A 10 -13.75 6.16 -14.26
CA GLU A 10 -15.19 5.96 -14.39
C GLU A 10 -15.85 5.91 -13.00
N PHE A 11 -15.25 5.21 -12.05
CA PHE A 11 -15.76 5.15 -10.69
C PHE A 11 -15.83 6.52 -10.03
N THR A 12 -14.82 7.38 -10.20
CA THR A 12 -14.82 8.75 -9.65
C THR A 12 -15.96 9.59 -10.22
N LYS A 13 -16.29 9.43 -11.51
CA LYS A 13 -17.45 10.10 -12.13
C LYS A 13 -18.77 9.62 -11.53
N ILE A 14 -18.89 8.32 -11.25
CA ILE A 14 -20.10 7.75 -10.63
C ILE A 14 -20.21 8.18 -9.16
N ALA A 15 -19.09 8.20 -8.45
CA ALA A 15 -19.01 8.57 -7.05
C ALA A 15 -19.44 10.00 -6.78
N SER A 16 -19.21 10.94 -7.69
CA SER A 16 -19.63 12.35 -7.53
C SER A 16 -21.15 12.48 -7.34
N GLY A 17 -21.94 11.60 -7.96
CA GLY A 17 -23.40 11.53 -7.80
C GLY A 17 -23.86 10.52 -6.74
N ALA A 18 -22.95 9.90 -6.00
CA ALA A 18 -23.29 8.95 -4.95
C ALA A 18 -23.74 9.69 -3.68
N ARG A 19 -24.77 9.16 -3.04
CA ARG A 19 -25.28 9.69 -1.76
C ARG A 19 -24.39 9.27 -0.59
N GLU A 20 -23.78 8.10 -0.72
CA GLU A 20 -22.97 7.48 0.33
C GLU A 20 -21.83 6.69 -0.32
N ILE A 21 -20.61 6.90 0.16
CA ILE A 21 -19.47 6.03 -0.13
C ILE A 21 -19.23 5.12 1.06
N ARG A 22 -19.09 3.83 0.80
CA ARG A 22 -18.76 2.81 1.80
C ARG A 22 -17.39 2.24 1.50
N VAL A 23 -16.47 2.33 2.45
CA VAL A 23 -15.12 1.78 2.31
C VAL A 23 -15.01 0.53 3.16
N VAL A 24 -14.58 -0.56 2.52
CA VAL A 24 -14.27 -1.83 3.17
C VAL A 24 -12.80 -2.12 2.92
N TRP A 25 -11.98 -1.90 3.94
CA TRP A 25 -10.56 -2.22 3.91
C TRP A 25 -10.34 -3.75 3.92
N LYS A 26 -9.38 -4.22 3.11
CA LYS A 26 -8.85 -5.59 3.10
C LYS A 26 -7.34 -5.52 3.24
N ASP A 27 -6.68 -6.67 3.36
CA ASP A 27 -5.24 -6.74 3.65
C ASP A 27 -4.36 -6.13 2.55
N ASP A 28 -4.72 -6.34 1.27
CA ASP A 28 -3.93 -5.84 0.13
C ASP A 28 -4.59 -4.69 -0.64
N PHE A 29 -5.91 -4.49 -0.49
CA PHE A 29 -6.68 -3.51 -1.25
C PHE A 29 -7.90 -3.03 -0.46
N ALA A 30 -8.60 -2.00 -0.93
CA ALA A 30 -9.90 -1.62 -0.39
C ALA A 30 -11.01 -1.79 -1.44
N LYS A 31 -12.20 -2.18 -0.98
CA LYS A 31 -13.42 -2.12 -1.80
C LYS A 31 -14.13 -0.81 -1.48
N VAL A 32 -14.11 0.11 -2.43
CA VAL A 32 -14.86 1.35 -2.38
C VAL A 32 -16.20 1.11 -3.05
N LYS A 33 -17.29 1.33 -2.31
CA LYS A 33 -18.64 1.10 -2.80
C LYS A 33 -19.42 2.41 -2.84
N ALA A 34 -19.82 2.83 -4.03
CA ALA A 34 -20.63 4.02 -4.24
C ALA A 34 -22.11 3.65 -4.29
N ARG A 35 -22.89 4.13 -3.32
CA ARG A 35 -24.34 3.99 -3.31
C ARG A 35 -24.97 5.18 -4.01
N THR A 36 -25.40 4.97 -5.25
CA THR A 36 -26.28 5.90 -5.96
C THR A 36 -27.74 5.59 -5.61
N ASN A 37 -28.69 6.35 -6.13
CA ASN A 37 -30.12 6.21 -5.82
C ASN A 37 -30.62 4.76 -5.99
N ASN A 38 -30.21 4.09 -7.08
CA ASN A 38 -30.76 2.78 -7.44
C ASN A 38 -29.71 1.67 -7.47
N ILE A 39 -28.42 2.00 -7.60
CA ILE A 39 -27.36 1.03 -7.88
C ILE A 39 -26.24 1.14 -6.84
N LEU A 40 -25.65 0.00 -6.48
CA LEU A 40 -24.42 -0.06 -5.70
C LEU A 40 -23.28 -0.39 -6.66
N TYR A 41 -22.37 0.56 -6.85
CA TYR A 41 -21.16 0.35 -7.62
C TYR A 41 -20.03 -0.04 -6.69
N THR A 42 -19.20 -0.99 -7.09
CA THR A 42 -18.03 -1.43 -6.32
C THR A 42 -16.78 -1.29 -7.18
N CYS A 43 -15.73 -0.71 -6.63
CA CYS A 43 -14.41 -0.66 -7.24
C CYS A 43 -13.36 -1.16 -6.23
N LYS A 44 -12.41 -1.96 -6.71
CA LYS A 44 -11.26 -2.43 -5.94
C LYS A 44 -10.10 -1.48 -6.21
N MET A 45 -9.56 -0.86 -5.17
CA MET A 45 -8.50 0.14 -5.31
C MET A 45 -7.35 -0.14 -4.32
N PRO A 46 -6.09 0.16 -4.69
CA PRO A 46 -4.98 0.14 -3.75
C PRO A 46 -5.11 1.30 -2.74
N PHE A 47 -4.50 1.16 -1.57
CA PHE A 47 -4.67 2.12 -0.47
C PHE A 47 -4.32 3.57 -0.84
N ASP A 48 -3.23 3.78 -1.57
CA ASP A 48 -2.82 5.13 -2.03
C ASP A 48 -3.88 5.79 -2.92
N ALA A 49 -4.51 5.03 -3.82
CA ALA A 49 -5.58 5.55 -4.67
C ALA A 49 -6.85 5.88 -3.87
N VAL A 50 -7.14 5.09 -2.83
CA VAL A 50 -8.30 5.30 -1.94
C VAL A 50 -8.14 6.60 -1.16
N GLU A 51 -6.95 6.87 -0.61
CA GLU A 51 -6.69 8.13 0.11
C GLU A 51 -6.87 9.36 -0.77
N LYS A 52 -6.29 9.32 -1.98
CA LYS A 52 -6.43 10.39 -2.97
C LYS A 52 -7.90 10.62 -3.36
N PHE A 53 -8.64 9.53 -3.55
CA PHE A 53 -10.07 9.58 -3.85
C PHE A 53 -10.88 10.18 -2.69
N LEU A 54 -10.65 9.70 -1.45
CA LEU A 54 -11.36 10.18 -0.26
C LEU A 54 -11.06 11.65 0.03
N SER A 55 -9.81 12.09 -0.16
CA SER A 55 -9.41 13.50 0.00
C SER A 55 -10.14 14.43 -0.99
N SER A 56 -10.44 13.92 -2.19
CA SER A 56 -11.17 14.69 -3.22
C SER A 56 -12.70 14.63 -3.04
N TYR A 57 -13.22 13.64 -2.31
CA TYR A 57 -14.65 13.39 -2.19
C TYR A 57 -15.26 14.18 -1.04
N LYS A 58 -16.28 14.99 -1.34
CA LYS A 58 -16.95 15.87 -0.35
C LYS A 58 -18.25 15.29 0.25
N GLY A 59 -18.59 14.05 -0.06
CA GLY A 59 -19.85 13.44 0.38
C GLY A 59 -19.74 12.65 1.68
N THR A 60 -20.80 11.93 2.04
CA THR A 60 -20.82 11.08 3.24
C THR A 60 -20.01 9.81 3.00
N VAL A 61 -19.00 9.58 3.84
CA VAL A 61 -18.16 8.39 3.82
C VAL A 61 -18.44 7.56 5.07
N LYS A 62 -18.67 6.25 4.90
CA LYS A 62 -18.74 5.28 5.99
C LYS A 62 -17.69 4.20 5.82
N GLU A 63 -16.88 4.02 6.85
CA GLU A 63 -15.91 2.93 6.92
C GLU A 63 -16.51 1.78 7.73
N PHE A 64 -16.43 0.57 7.21
CA PHE A 64 -17.06 -0.61 7.82
C PHE A 64 -16.07 -1.49 8.60
N ASN A 65 -14.77 -1.25 8.42
CA ASN A 65 -13.69 -2.07 8.95
C ASN A 65 -12.53 -1.16 9.34
N GLU A 66 -11.65 -1.61 10.23
CA GLU A 66 -10.42 -0.88 10.53
C GLU A 66 -9.44 -0.95 9.34
N ARG A 67 -8.76 0.17 9.09
CA ARG A 67 -7.67 0.23 8.12
C ARG A 67 -6.51 -0.64 8.62
N PRO A 68 -5.99 -1.59 7.82
CA PRO A 68 -4.85 -2.40 8.23
C PRO A 68 -3.66 -1.49 8.51
N LYS A 69 -2.99 -1.69 9.65
CA LYS A 69 -1.71 -1.06 9.95
C LYS A 69 -0.68 -1.69 9.02
N ILE A 70 -0.34 -0.99 7.95
CA ILE A 70 0.72 -1.44 7.03
C ILE A 70 2.03 -1.31 7.81
N GLU A 71 2.52 -2.40 8.40
CA GLU A 71 3.92 -2.49 8.77
C GLU A 71 4.71 -2.41 7.47
N GLU A 72 5.37 -1.27 7.22
CA GLU A 72 6.34 -1.13 6.13
C GLU A 72 7.38 -2.24 6.28
N LYS A 73 7.22 -3.34 5.53
CA LYS A 73 8.25 -4.37 5.49
C LYS A 73 9.54 -3.71 4.99
N PRO A 74 10.64 -3.76 5.75
CA PRO A 74 11.86 -3.07 5.36
C PRO A 74 12.29 -3.57 3.99
N ARG A 75 12.42 -2.64 3.04
CA ARG A 75 12.90 -2.93 1.68
C ARG A 75 14.22 -3.69 1.79
N ARG A 76 14.20 -4.94 1.33
CA ARG A 76 15.30 -5.92 1.32
C ARG A 76 16.40 -5.53 0.33
N SER A 77 16.86 -4.28 0.38
CA SER A 77 17.91 -3.73 -0.49
C SER A 77 19.16 -3.26 0.27
N GLN A 78 19.19 -3.31 1.61
CA GLN A 78 20.40 -3.00 2.38
C GLN A 78 21.24 -4.22 2.79
N ARG A 79 20.88 -5.43 2.37
CA ARG A 79 21.67 -6.65 2.69
C ARG A 79 22.95 -6.82 1.85
N ARG A 80 23.28 -5.85 0.99
CA ARG A 80 24.53 -5.84 0.22
C ARG A 80 25.68 -5.04 0.85
N LYS A 81 25.46 -4.27 1.93
CA LYS A 81 26.55 -3.52 2.60
C LYS A 81 27.21 -4.25 3.77
N ALA A 82 26.67 -5.38 4.23
CA ALA A 82 27.19 -6.07 5.43
C ALA A 82 28.17 -7.22 5.14
N LYS A 83 28.55 -7.47 3.88
CA LYS A 83 29.48 -8.55 3.51
C LYS A 83 30.89 -8.10 3.13
N GLN A 84 31.18 -6.80 3.17
CA GLN A 84 32.44 -6.23 2.68
C GLN A 84 33.30 -5.60 3.79
N ALA A 85 32.93 -5.79 5.05
CA ALA A 85 33.63 -5.24 6.22
C ALA A 85 34.32 -6.31 7.08
N THR A 86 34.40 -7.57 6.61
CA THR A 86 34.94 -8.68 7.41
C THR A 86 36.14 -9.38 6.75
N GLU A 87 36.57 -8.95 5.56
CA GLU A 87 37.72 -9.57 4.85
C GLU A 87 39.02 -8.75 4.93
N ASP A 88 39.00 -7.50 5.40
CA ASP A 88 40.21 -6.65 5.48
C ASP A 88 40.95 -6.68 6.83
N GLN A 89 40.52 -7.51 7.80
CA GLN A 89 41.22 -7.65 9.09
C GLN A 89 42.13 -8.89 9.20
N GLU A 90 42.13 -9.81 8.24
CA GLU A 90 43.04 -10.98 8.27
C GLU A 90 44.37 -10.76 7.53
N ALA A 91 44.58 -9.63 6.85
CA ALA A 91 45.81 -9.37 6.10
C ALA A 91 46.95 -8.71 6.92
N SER A 92 46.76 -8.42 8.22
CA SER A 92 47.73 -7.68 9.04
C SER A 92 48.38 -8.47 10.17
N SER A 93 48.21 -9.79 10.24
CA SER A 93 48.94 -10.67 11.19
C SER A 93 49.63 -11.83 10.48
N SER A 94 50.64 -11.52 9.67
CA SER A 94 51.62 -12.52 9.23
C SER A 94 52.93 -11.84 8.83
N SER A 95 53.60 -11.20 9.80
CA SER A 95 55.02 -10.83 9.68
C SER A 95 55.62 -10.69 11.07
N GLN A 96 55.84 -11.81 11.74
CA GLN A 96 56.84 -11.93 12.80
C GLN A 96 57.27 -13.39 12.90
N GLU A 97 58.58 -13.60 13.11
CA GLU A 97 59.32 -14.87 13.29
C GLU A 97 59.81 -15.51 11.96
N GLY A 98 61.10 -15.72 11.70
CA GLY A 98 62.27 -15.67 12.57
C GLY A 98 63.58 -15.79 11.79
N GLU A 99 64.67 -15.54 12.52
CA GLU A 99 66.08 -15.65 12.15
C GLU A 99 66.52 -17.08 11.79
N GLY A 100 67.59 -17.19 11.01
CA GLY A 100 68.32 -18.43 10.72
C GLY A 100 69.36 -18.26 9.62
#